data_AF-A0A1F9AC58-F1
#
_entry.id   AF-A0A1F9AC58-F1
#
_cell.length_a   1.000
_cell.length_b   1.000
_cell.length_c   1.000
_cell.angle_alpha   90.00
_cell.angle_beta   90.00
_cell.angle_gamma   90.00
#
_symmetry.space_group_name_H-M   'P 1'
#
loop_
_entity.id
_entity.type
_entity.pdbx_description
1 polymer ?
#
loop_
_entity_poly.entity_id
_entity_poly.type
_entity_poly.pdbx_seq_one_letter_code
_entity_poly.pdbx_strand_id
1 'polypeptide(L)'
;MCISRSHKFTKKDGYTEKDLLHYAVDHLKSAKVLFEKHYDLYDSAGYLSHLGIEMILKAMLLNREGEFPGVHKLGLLFRRLEDISLTNEQERLIKKLDKFERLRYPNPRKAIEIGDEDWDRIHSFVLYLFAKFPKKLQEEFKKIDRTKKGGRIVMWKRKK
;
A
#
# COMPACT_ATOMS: atom_id res chain seq x y z
N MET A 1 -19.99 13.70 -11.71
CA MET A 1 -19.26 13.58 -10.42
C MET A 1 -18.08 14.53 -10.44
N CYS A 2 -18.13 15.63 -9.68
CA CYS A 2 -16.99 16.54 -9.55
C CYS A 2 -15.87 15.83 -8.80
N ILE A 3 -14.80 15.46 -9.51
CA ILE A 3 -13.55 15.07 -8.87
C ILE A 3 -13.02 16.36 -8.22
N SER A 4 -13.14 16.50 -6.90
CA SER A 4 -12.42 17.56 -6.20
C SER A 4 -10.97 17.45 -6.62
N ARG A 5 -10.33 18.55 -7.05
CA ARG A 5 -8.91 18.56 -7.43
C ARG A 5 -8.09 18.09 -6.24
N SER A 6 -7.82 16.80 -6.13
CA SER A 6 -6.96 16.27 -5.08
C SER A 6 -5.59 16.87 -5.31
N HIS A 7 -5.00 17.42 -4.26
CA HIS A 7 -3.62 17.90 -4.31
C HIS A 7 -2.71 16.80 -4.88
N LYS A 8 -1.77 17.18 -5.73
CA LYS A 8 -0.81 16.25 -6.35
C LYS A 8 0.53 16.42 -5.65
N PHE A 9 1.21 15.31 -5.43
CA PHE A 9 2.52 15.26 -4.79
C PHE A 9 3.58 14.85 -5.80
N THR A 10 4.76 15.42 -5.66
CA THR A 10 5.91 15.26 -6.55
C THR A 10 7.19 15.08 -5.76
N LYS A 11 8.33 14.96 -6.47
CA LYS A 11 9.65 14.96 -5.82
C LYS A 11 10.01 16.29 -5.14
N LYS A 12 9.45 17.41 -5.60
CA LYS A 12 9.68 18.72 -4.98
C LYS A 12 9.07 18.82 -3.59
N ASP A 13 8.05 18.00 -3.32
CA ASP A 13 7.40 17.89 -2.01
C ASP A 13 8.13 16.92 -1.06
N GLY A 14 9.30 16.41 -1.46
CA GLY A 14 10.13 15.52 -0.66
C GLY A 14 9.84 14.03 -0.82
N TYR A 15 8.97 13.63 -1.75
CA TYR A 15 8.70 12.22 -2.02
C TYR A 15 9.70 11.62 -3.00
N THR A 16 10.20 10.42 -2.71
CA THR A 16 10.97 9.61 -3.67
C THR A 16 10.33 8.25 -3.85
N GLU A 17 10.52 7.64 -5.02
CA GLU A 17 10.03 6.29 -5.29
C GLU A 17 10.62 5.29 -4.28
N LYS A 18 11.91 5.44 -3.95
CA LYS A 18 12.59 4.61 -2.95
C LYS A 18 11.94 4.71 -1.59
N ASP A 19 11.62 5.91 -1.11
CA ASP A 19 11.03 6.08 0.22
C ASP A 19 9.60 5.54 0.26
N LEU A 20 8.80 5.80 -0.78
CA LEU A 20 7.46 5.21 -0.91
C LEU A 20 7.51 3.68 -0.89
N LEU A 21 8.42 3.07 -1.65
CA LEU A 21 8.60 1.62 -1.65
C LEU A 21 9.11 1.09 -0.30
N HIS A 22 9.96 1.85 0.40
CA HIS A 22 10.40 1.48 1.74
C HIS A 22 9.21 1.46 2.70
N TYR A 23 8.37 2.50 2.67
CA TYR A 23 7.14 2.54 3.47
C TYR A 23 6.21 1.37 3.13
N ALA A 24 6.06 1.06 1.83
CA ALA A 24 5.27 -0.09 1.40
C ALA A 24 5.75 -1.39 2.05
N VAL A 25 7.06 -1.66 1.99
CA VAL A 25 7.66 -2.86 2.57
C VAL A 25 7.44 -2.91 4.08
N ASP A 26 7.64 -1.80 4.78
CA ASP A 26 7.45 -1.74 6.23
C ASP A 26 5.98 -2.00 6.63
N HIS A 27 5.03 -1.41 5.89
CA HIS A 27 3.61 -1.61 6.12
C HIS A 27 3.21 -3.07 5.86
N LEU A 28 3.64 -3.66 4.75
CA LEU A 28 3.32 -5.04 4.39
C LEU A 28 3.96 -6.07 5.33
N LYS A 29 5.20 -5.84 5.77
CA LYS A 29 5.84 -6.68 6.80
C LYS A 29 5.06 -6.62 8.12
N SER A 30 4.65 -5.41 8.52
CA SER A 30 3.85 -5.24 9.74
C SER A 30 2.49 -5.91 9.61
N ALA A 31 1.82 -5.76 8.46
CA ALA A 31 0.56 -6.43 8.16
C ALA A 31 0.70 -7.96 8.26
N LYS A 32 1.73 -8.53 7.64
CA LYS A 32 2.04 -9.97 7.73
C LYS A 32 2.12 -10.44 9.18
N VAL A 33 2.94 -9.77 10.00
CA VAL A 33 3.12 -10.13 11.41
C VAL A 33 1.79 -10.10 12.17
N LEU A 34 0.91 -9.14 11.88
CA LEU A 34 -0.38 -9.03 12.54
C LEU A 34 -1.37 -10.12 12.09
N PHE A 35 -1.42 -10.44 10.80
CA PHE A 35 -2.21 -11.57 10.28
C PHE A 35 -1.75 -12.91 10.89
N GLU A 36 -0.44 -13.13 11.01
CA GLU A 36 0.11 -14.37 11.59
C GLU A 36 -0.09 -14.47 13.11
N LYS A 37 -0.43 -13.36 13.79
CA LYS A 37 -0.41 -13.30 15.26
C LYS A 37 -1.75 -13.67 15.89
N HIS A 38 -2.84 -13.01 15.52
CA HIS A 38 -4.18 -13.25 16.11
C HIS A 38 -5.28 -12.49 15.34
N TYR A 39 -6.51 -13.02 15.33
CA TYR A 39 -7.64 -12.43 14.60
C TYR A 39 -8.02 -11.02 15.09
N ASP A 40 -7.84 -10.71 16.37
CA ASP A 40 -8.07 -9.35 16.92
C ASP A 40 -7.20 -8.27 16.27
N LEU A 41 -6.13 -8.67 15.58
CA LEU A 41 -5.20 -7.77 14.92
C LEU A 41 -5.49 -7.59 13.43
N TYR A 42 -6.48 -8.31 12.88
CA TYR A 42 -6.76 -8.30 11.45
C TYR A 42 -7.16 -6.92 10.95
N ASP A 43 -7.94 -6.15 11.70
CA ASP A 43 -8.32 -4.78 11.31
C ASP A 43 -7.09 -3.89 11.06
N SER A 44 -6.11 -3.98 11.96
CA SER A 44 -4.83 -3.27 11.82
C SER A 44 -4.00 -3.84 10.67
N ALA A 45 -4.01 -5.16 10.50
CA ALA A 45 -3.30 -5.85 9.42
C ALA A 45 -3.84 -5.43 8.04
N GLY A 46 -5.16 -5.46 7.85
CA GLY A 46 -5.85 -5.04 6.64
C GLY A 46 -5.60 -3.57 6.31
N TYR A 47 -5.68 -2.69 7.32
CA TYR A 47 -5.35 -1.28 7.13
C TYR A 47 -3.90 -1.07 6.67
N LEU A 48 -2.94 -1.77 7.27
CA LEU A 48 -1.53 -1.70 6.85
C LEU A 48 -1.30 -2.29 5.47
N SER A 49 -2.02 -3.35 5.09
CA SER A 49 -1.99 -3.88 3.72
C SER A 49 -2.49 -2.86 2.70
N HIS A 50 -3.58 -2.14 3.01
CA HIS A 50 -4.08 -1.05 2.17
C HIS A 50 -3.01 0.03 1.98
N LEU A 51 -2.39 0.53 3.06
CA LEU A 51 -1.32 1.52 2.97
C LEU A 51 -0.12 1.00 2.17
N GLY A 52 0.26 -0.25 2.39
CA GLY A 52 1.37 -0.88 1.69
C GLY A 52 1.16 -0.85 0.17
N ILE A 53 -0.01 -1.27 -0.29
CA ILE A 53 -0.38 -1.25 -1.71
C ILE A 53 -0.53 0.18 -2.23
N GLU A 54 -1.12 1.09 -1.44
CA GLU A 54 -1.22 2.51 -1.81
C GLU A 54 0.17 3.10 -2.11
N MET A 55 1.15 2.83 -1.26
CA MET A 55 2.52 3.32 -1.44
C MET A 55 3.19 2.73 -2.68
N ILE A 56 2.93 1.46 -3.00
CA ILE A 56 3.41 0.84 -4.25
C ILE A 56 2.83 1.57 -5.47
N LEU A 57 1.51 1.74 -5.51
CA LEU A 57 0.84 2.39 -6.64
C LEU A 57 1.29 3.85 -6.80
N LYS A 58 1.47 4.58 -5.69
CA LYS A 58 1.99 5.95 -5.71
C LYS A 58 3.44 6.01 -6.18
N ALA A 59 4.28 5.04 -5.83
CA ALA A 59 5.64 4.96 -6.35
C ALA A 59 5.67 4.71 -7.87
N MET A 60 4.76 3.86 -8.38
CA MET A 60 4.62 3.62 -9.82
C MET A 60 4.15 4.89 -10.56
N LEU A 61 3.16 5.60 -10.02
CA LEU A 61 2.68 6.87 -10.59
C LEU A 61 3.75 7.95 -10.55
N LEU A 62 4.46 8.11 -9.42
CA LEU A 62 5.56 9.06 -9.30
C LEU A 62 6.67 8.76 -10.33
N ASN A 63 6.96 7.49 -10.57
CA ASN A 63 7.97 7.08 -11.55
C ASN A 63 7.56 7.41 -12.99
N ARG A 64 6.29 7.16 -13.32
CA ARG A 64 5.74 7.29 -14.68
C ARG A 64 5.39 8.73 -15.04
N GLU A 65 4.70 9.42 -14.14
CA GLU A 65 4.10 10.74 -14.39
C GLU A 65 4.87 11.88 -13.70
N GLY A 66 5.82 11.56 -12.82
CA GLY A 66 6.49 12.56 -11.98
C GLY A 66 5.64 13.07 -10.81
N GLU A 67 4.42 12.55 -10.65
CA GLU A 67 3.47 12.96 -9.63
C GLU A 67 2.51 11.83 -9.23
N PHE A 68 1.84 11.97 -8.10
CA PHE A 68 0.72 11.12 -7.71
C PHE A 68 -0.37 11.93 -6.99
N PRO A 69 -1.65 11.51 -7.07
CA PRO A 69 -2.74 12.22 -6.40
C PRO A 69 -2.77 11.89 -4.90
N GLY A 70 -3.19 12.86 -4.09
CA GLY A 70 -3.44 12.71 -2.66
C GLY A 70 -4.70 11.92 -2.30
N VAL A 71 -5.10 10.97 -3.15
CA VAL A 71 -6.22 10.06 -2.87
C VAL A 71 -5.69 8.75 -2.29
N HIS A 72 -6.53 8.10 -1.47
CA HIS A 72 -6.23 6.81 -0.83
C HIS A 72 -6.96 5.63 -1.49
N LYS A 73 -7.90 5.91 -2.40
CA LYS A 73 -8.64 4.88 -3.14
C LYS A 73 -7.73 4.18 -4.15
N LEU A 74 -7.37 2.94 -3.86
CA LEU A 74 -6.55 2.06 -4.69
C LEU A 74 -7.16 1.88 -6.08
N GLY A 75 -8.49 1.74 -6.18
CA GLY A 75 -9.16 1.65 -7.47
C GLY A 75 -8.97 2.89 -8.36
N LEU A 76 -8.85 4.08 -7.76
CA LEU A 76 -8.56 5.31 -8.51
C LEU A 76 -7.09 5.40 -8.90
N LEU A 77 -6.17 5.03 -8.00
CA LEU A 77 -4.74 5.00 -8.31
C LEU A 77 -4.44 4.02 -9.44
N PHE A 78 -5.06 2.85 -9.39
CA PHE A 78 -4.86 1.80 -10.38
C PHE A 78 -5.37 2.19 -11.77
N ARG A 79 -6.52 2.87 -11.88
CA ARG A 79 -7.03 3.36 -13.17
C ARG A 79 -6.10 4.33 -13.89
N ARG A 80 -5.15 4.96 -13.18
CA ARG A 80 -4.13 5.82 -13.80
C ARG A 80 -2.94 5.01 -14.35
N LEU A 81 -2.81 3.73 -13.98
CA LEU A 81 -1.83 2.80 -14.50
C LEU A 81 -2.43 1.96 -15.64
N GLU A 82 -2.77 2.63 -16.75
CA GLU A 82 -3.53 2.06 -17.88
C GLU A 82 -2.87 0.85 -18.57
N ASP A 83 -1.57 0.64 -18.36
CA ASP A 83 -0.76 -0.44 -18.91
C ASP A 83 -0.84 -1.74 -18.08
N ILE A 84 -1.50 -1.71 -16.93
CA ILE A 84 -1.66 -2.86 -16.06
C ILE A 84 -3.12 -3.33 -16.13
N SER A 85 -3.34 -4.50 -16.75
CA SER A 85 -4.64 -5.16 -16.72
C SER A 85 -4.84 -5.88 -15.39
N LEU A 86 -6.09 -5.92 -14.92
CA LEU A 86 -6.47 -6.73 -13.76
C LEU A 86 -7.35 -7.89 -14.17
N THR A 87 -7.21 -9.00 -13.47
CA THR A 87 -8.23 -10.04 -13.49
C THR A 87 -9.45 -9.57 -12.69
N ASN A 88 -10.61 -10.17 -12.97
CA ASN A 88 -11.83 -9.93 -12.19
C ASN A 88 -11.64 -10.17 -10.68
N GLU A 89 -10.78 -11.13 -10.32
CA GLU A 89 -10.44 -11.41 -8.92
C GLU A 89 -9.63 -10.26 -8.29
N GLN A 90 -8.63 -9.75 -8.99
CA GLN A 90 -7.82 -8.63 -8.52
C GLN A 90 -8.66 -7.35 -8.40
N GLU A 91 -9.60 -7.10 -9.32
CA GLU A 91 -10.54 -5.98 -9.19
C GLU A 91 -11.42 -6.08 -7.95
N ARG A 92 -11.92 -7.30 -7.65
CA ARG A 92 -12.71 -7.56 -6.43
C ARG A 92 -11.85 -7.36 -5.18
N LEU A 93 -10.60 -7.82 -5.20
CA LEU A 93 -9.66 -7.61 -4.12
C LEU A 93 -9.39 -6.13 -3.89
N ILE A 94 -9.13 -5.34 -4.92
CA ILE A 94 -8.95 -3.88 -4.80
C ILE A 94 -10.19 -3.22 -4.18
N LYS A 95 -11.40 -3.60 -4.62
CA LYS A 95 -12.65 -3.09 -4.03
C LYS A 95 -12.80 -3.46 -2.55
N LYS A 96 -12.30 -4.63 -2.13
CA LYS A 96 -12.25 -5.03 -0.71
C LYS A 96 -11.21 -4.20 0.04
N LEU A 97 -10.00 -4.08 -0.48
CA LEU A 97 -8.91 -3.30 0.10
C LEU A 97 -9.22 -1.81 0.23
N ASP A 98 -10.00 -1.22 -0.68
CA ASP A 98 -10.48 0.16 -0.55
C ASP A 98 -11.35 0.34 0.71
N LYS A 99 -12.05 -0.71 1.15
CA LYS A 99 -12.80 -0.65 2.42
C LYS A 99 -11.86 -0.68 3.62
N PHE A 100 -10.70 -1.32 3.52
CA PHE A 100 -9.76 -1.48 4.64
C PHE A 100 -9.20 -0.16 5.16
N GLU A 101 -9.22 0.92 4.36
CA GLU A 101 -8.94 2.30 4.83
C GLU A 101 -9.78 2.67 6.06
N ARG A 102 -11.01 2.15 6.15
CA ARG A 102 -12.01 2.44 7.18
C ARG A 102 -11.89 1.59 8.44
N LEU A 103 -11.02 0.56 8.45
CA LEU A 103 -10.82 -0.31 9.62
C LEU A 103 -10.24 0.45 10.83
N ARG A 104 -9.61 1.61 10.60
CA ARG A 104 -9.19 2.52 11.70
C ARG A 104 -10.34 3.05 12.55
N TYR A 105 -11.50 3.22 11.94
CA TYR A 105 -12.69 3.79 12.56
C TYR A 105 -13.89 2.90 12.21
N PRO A 106 -13.98 1.71 12.83
CA PRO A 106 -14.97 0.70 12.47
C PRO A 106 -16.39 1.25 12.64
N ASN A 107 -17.25 0.94 11.68
CA ASN A 107 -18.67 1.30 11.73
C ASN A 107 -19.50 0.04 11.98
N PRO A 108 -20.14 -0.11 13.15
CA PRO A 108 -20.87 -1.34 13.49
C PRO A 108 -22.06 -1.62 12.56
N ARG A 109 -22.60 -0.60 11.87
CA ARG A 109 -23.69 -0.77 10.88
C ARG A 109 -23.19 -1.18 9.49
N LYS A 110 -21.88 -1.13 9.26
CA LYS A 110 -21.23 -1.44 7.98
C LYS A 110 -19.90 -2.16 8.26
N ALA A 111 -20.01 -3.31 8.93
CA ALA A 111 -18.87 -4.16 9.23
C ALA A 111 -18.11 -4.53 7.94
N ILE A 112 -16.80 -4.64 8.06
CA ILE A 112 -15.92 -5.06 6.99
C ILE A 112 -15.36 -6.39 7.42
N GLU A 113 -15.68 -7.43 6.67
CA GLU A 113 -15.14 -8.77 6.90
C GLU A 113 -13.69 -8.84 6.45
N ILE A 114 -12.84 -9.40 7.31
CA ILE A 114 -11.43 -9.65 7.08
C ILE A 114 -11.04 -10.98 7.75
N GLY A 115 -10.34 -11.82 7.02
CA GLY A 115 -9.91 -13.14 7.46
C GLY A 115 -8.43 -13.39 7.16
N ASP A 116 -7.91 -14.52 7.62
CA ASP A 116 -6.53 -14.94 7.35
C ASP A 116 -6.29 -15.20 5.85
N GLU A 117 -7.29 -15.70 5.14
CA GLU A 117 -7.22 -15.95 3.69
C GLU A 117 -7.05 -14.68 2.85
N ASP A 118 -7.37 -13.51 3.42
CA ASP A 118 -7.12 -12.24 2.75
C ASP A 118 -5.62 -11.98 2.60
N TRP A 119 -4.79 -12.44 3.53
CA TRP A 119 -3.35 -12.22 3.45
C TRP A 119 -2.74 -12.88 2.21
N ASP A 120 -3.11 -14.11 1.89
CA ASP A 120 -2.56 -14.82 0.73
C ASP A 120 -2.92 -14.14 -0.58
N ARG A 121 -4.16 -13.63 -0.67
CA ARG A 121 -4.63 -12.85 -1.82
C ARG A 121 -3.88 -11.52 -1.94
N ILE A 122 -3.71 -10.81 -0.82
CA ILE A 122 -2.96 -9.55 -0.75
C ILE A 122 -1.51 -9.77 -1.17
N HIS A 123 -0.86 -10.79 -0.61
CA HIS A 123 0.53 -11.10 -0.89
C HIS A 123 0.72 -11.46 -2.36
N SER A 124 -0.14 -12.32 -2.92
CA SER A 124 -0.14 -12.66 -4.34
C SER A 124 -0.33 -11.42 -5.23
N PHE A 125 -1.20 -10.50 -4.83
CA PHE A 125 -1.41 -9.24 -5.56
C PHE A 125 -0.20 -8.29 -5.45
N VAL A 126 0.48 -8.22 -4.31
CA VAL A 126 1.73 -7.46 -4.17
C VAL A 126 2.81 -8.01 -5.09
N LEU A 127 2.98 -9.35 -5.14
CA LEU A 127 3.94 -9.98 -6.05
C LEU A 127 3.60 -9.69 -7.52
N TYR A 128 2.31 -9.71 -7.87
CA TYR A 128 1.83 -9.28 -9.18
C TYR A 128 2.25 -7.84 -9.51
N LEU A 129 2.04 -6.89 -8.59
CA LEU A 129 2.46 -5.49 -8.80
C LEU A 129 3.98 -5.37 -8.96
N PHE A 130 4.77 -6.10 -8.17
CA PHE A 130 6.22 -6.11 -8.29
C PHE A 130 6.71 -6.68 -9.63
N ALA A 131 6.03 -7.70 -10.17
CA ALA A 131 6.33 -8.22 -11.51
C ALA A 131 6.06 -7.19 -12.62
N LYS A 132 5.22 -6.17 -12.36
CA LYS A 132 4.91 -5.07 -13.28
C LYS A 132 5.79 -3.83 -13.06
N PHE A 133 6.78 -3.89 -12.18
CA PHE A 133 7.66 -2.74 -11.95
C PHE A 133 8.48 -2.41 -13.20
N PRO A 134 8.53 -1.13 -13.62
CA PRO A 134 9.51 -0.71 -14.62
C PRO A 134 10.92 -0.87 -14.06
N LYS A 135 11.91 -1.10 -14.94
CA LYS A 135 13.30 -1.39 -14.56
C LYS A 135 13.87 -0.41 -13.52
N LYS A 136 13.63 0.88 -13.72
CA LYS A 136 14.04 1.94 -12.79
C LYS A 136 13.48 1.75 -11.38
N LEU A 137 12.22 1.35 -11.26
CA LEU A 137 11.58 1.12 -9.97
C LEU A 137 12.11 -0.15 -9.29
N GLN A 138 12.46 -1.18 -10.07
CA GLN A 138 13.16 -2.36 -9.56
C GLN A 138 14.55 -2.00 -9.00
N GLU A 139 15.27 -1.11 -9.67
CA GLU A 139 16.57 -0.60 -9.20
C GLU A 139 16.42 0.20 -7.89
N GLU A 140 15.42 1.09 -7.80
CA GLU A 140 15.12 1.81 -6.55
C GLU A 140 14.72 0.85 -5.42
N PHE A 141 13.94 -0.18 -5.72
CA PHE A 141 13.56 -1.20 -4.74
C PHE A 141 14.78 -1.95 -4.18
N LYS A 142 15.78 -2.26 -5.03
CA LYS A 142 17.04 -2.91 -4.60
C LYS A 142 17.90 -2.03 -3.68
N LYS A 143 17.76 -0.70 -3.75
CA LYS A 143 18.49 0.25 -2.90
C LYS A 143 17.90 0.41 -1.49
N ILE A 144 16.77 -0.23 -1.20
CA ILE A 144 16.12 -0.15 0.11
C ILE A 144 16.98 -0.85 1.17
N ASP A 145 17.48 -0.06 2.12
CA ASP A 145 18.13 -0.58 3.33
C ASP A 145 17.06 -1.12 4.30
N ARG A 146 16.85 -2.44 4.24
CA ARG A 146 15.83 -3.15 5.03
C ARG A 146 16.10 -3.18 6.54
N THR A 147 17.26 -2.68 6.99
CA THR A 147 17.60 -2.55 8.42
C THR A 147 17.14 -1.23 9.02
N LYS A 148 16.73 -0.28 8.18
CA LYS A 148 16.21 1.04 8.59
C LYS A 148 14.70 1.11 8.39
N LYS A 149 14.07 2.16 8.92
CA LYS A 149 12.62 2.39 8.83
C LYS A 149 12.28 3.52 7.84
N GLY A 150 12.85 3.48 6.65
CA GLY A 150 12.58 4.46 5.59
C GLY A 150 12.81 5.92 5.96
N GLY A 151 13.85 6.24 6.73
CA GLY A 151 14.10 7.62 7.18
C GLY A 151 13.16 8.10 8.31
N ARG A 152 12.30 7.23 8.86
CA ARG A 152 11.48 7.53 10.04
C ARG A 152 12.28 7.34 11.32
N ILE A 153 12.00 8.17 12.31
CA ILE A 153 12.58 8.07 13.65
C ILE A 153 12.02 6.82 14.33
N VAL A 154 12.91 5.93 14.79
CA VAL A 154 12.55 4.73 15.55
C VAL A 154 12.81 5.01 17.02
N MET A 155 11.78 4.89 17.84
CA MET A 155 11.95 4.85 19.29
C MET A 155 12.48 3.47 19.67
N TRP A 156 13.71 3.42 20.19
CA TRP A 156 14.32 2.17 20.65
C TRP A 156 13.57 1.65 21.87
N LYS A 157 13.23 0.35 21.86
CA LYS A 157 12.71 -0.32 23.05
C LYS A 157 13.85 -0.38 24.06
N ARG A 158 13.70 0.31 25.20
CA ARG A 158 14.66 0.17 26.31
C ARG A 158 14.71 -1.30 26.71
N LYS A 159 15.91 -1.89 26.75
CA LYS A 159 16.11 -3.22 27.34
C LYS A 159 15.67 -3.11 28.80
N LYS A 160 14.70 -3.93 29.20
CA LYS A 160 14.35 -4.12 30.61
C LYS A 160 15.38 -5.04 31.23
#